data_AF-A0A427YVF4-F1
#
_entry.id   AF-A0A427YVF4-F1
#
_cell.length_a   1.000
_cell.length_b   1.000
_cell.length_c   1.000
_cell.angle_alpha   90.00
_cell.angle_beta   90.00
_cell.angle_gamma   90.00
#
_symmetry.space_group_name_H-M   'P 1'
#
loop_
_entity.id
_entity.type
_entity.pdbx_description
1 polymer ?
#
loop_
_entity_poly.entity_id
_entity_poly.type
_entity_poly.pdbx_seq_one_letter_code
_entity_poly.pdbx_strand_id
1 'polypeptide(L)'
;MSQYSIIAWMAALISLNLLKSRTILYQSVTPLPSLGLQLSTTRGFSFPSLFQHLSAQPDPTCRILLPMSTSHTFIPLNNISAVIINEGLSRWNVRYYLAVVIRRGGGVVVALDGMRQPHAVLLEIYHDVREQLFNEYEDQE
;
A
#
# COMPACT_ATOMS: atom_id res chain seq x y z
N MET A 1 29.83 10.35 31.43
CA MET A 1 28.50 10.20 30.80
C MET A 1 27.71 9.22 31.67
N SER A 2 26.61 9.64 32.28
CA SER A 2 25.84 8.83 33.25
C SER A 2 25.20 7.61 32.56
N GLN A 3 25.18 6.44 33.20
CA GLN A 3 24.54 5.22 32.66
C GLN A 3 23.09 5.46 32.22
N TYR A 4 22.35 6.30 32.98
CA TYR A 4 20.98 6.68 32.64
C TYR A 4 20.87 7.45 31.33
N SER A 5 21.90 8.23 30.95
CA SER A 5 21.93 8.93 29.67
C SER A 5 22.01 7.97 28.49
N ILE A 6 22.81 6.91 28.60
CA ILE A 6 22.99 5.93 27.52
C ILE A 6 21.70 5.14 27.31
N ILE A 7 21.06 4.71 28.40
CA ILE A 7 19.77 4.01 28.36
C ILE A 7 18.69 4.90 27.74
N ALA A 8 18.63 6.18 28.11
CA ALA A 8 17.69 7.14 27.52
C ALA A 8 17.90 7.32 26.01
N TRP A 9 19.15 7.45 25.56
CA TRP A 9 19.48 7.53 24.13
C TRP A 9 19.11 6.27 23.37
N MET A 10 19.36 5.08 23.93
CA MET A 10 18.96 3.81 23.34
C MET A 10 17.45 3.68 23.23
N ALA A 11 16.70 4.03 24.27
CA ALA A 11 15.23 4.01 24.26
C ALA A 11 14.66 5.02 23.26
N ALA A 12 15.25 6.22 23.17
CA ALA A 12 14.87 7.24 22.17
C ALA A 12 15.13 6.74 20.74
N LEU A 13 16.28 6.10 20.48
CA LEU A 13 16.60 5.50 19.19
C LEU A 13 15.64 4.36 18.83
N ILE A 14 15.36 3.45 19.76
CA ILE A 14 14.43 2.34 19.54
C ILE A 14 13.02 2.87 19.27
N SER A 15 12.52 3.82 20.07
CA SER A 15 11.19 4.40 19.87
C SER A 15 11.07 5.16 18.54
N LEU A 16 12.11 5.92 18.13
CA LEU A 16 12.14 6.59 16.84
C LEU A 16 12.13 5.58 15.67
N ASN A 17 12.87 4.47 15.80
CA ASN A 17 12.87 3.39 14.80
C ASN A 17 11.52 2.70 14.72
N LEU A 18 10.85 2.44 15.85
CA LEU A 18 9.51 1.84 15.87
C LEU A 18 8.45 2.75 15.27
N LEU A 19 8.53 4.06 15.53
CA LEU A 19 7.62 5.05 14.95
C LEU A 19 7.83 5.17 13.44
N LYS A 20 9.08 5.20 12.99
CA LYS A 20 9.43 5.39 11.58
C LYS A 20 9.26 4.09 10.75
N SER A 21 9.36 2.91 11.36
CA SER A 21 9.04 1.62 10.71
C SER A 21 7.56 1.47 10.34
N ARG A 22 6.68 2.35 10.82
CA ARG A 22 5.25 2.34 10.46
C ARG A 22 4.97 3.00 9.12
N THR A 23 5.96 3.64 8.49
CA THR A 23 5.74 4.26 7.19
C THR A 23 5.52 3.20 6.10
N ILE A 24 4.44 3.36 5.36
CA ILE A 24 4.11 2.51 4.21
C ILE A 24 5.04 2.92 3.07
N LEU A 25 5.84 1.97 2.58
CA LEU A 25 6.76 2.20 1.46
C LEU A 25 6.06 1.92 0.14
N TYR A 26 5.39 0.77 0.07
CA TYR A 26 4.68 0.33 -1.13
C TYR A 26 3.43 -0.45 -0.75
N GLN A 27 2.45 -0.40 -1.63
CA GLN A 27 1.28 -1.25 -1.59
C GLN A 27 1.05 -1.80 -2.99
N SER A 28 0.61 -3.04 -3.06
CA SER A 28 0.25 -3.68 -4.33
C SER A 28 -1.05 -4.47 -4.18
N VAL A 29 -1.74 -4.58 -5.31
CA VAL A 29 -2.92 -5.40 -5.50
C VAL A 29 -2.58 -6.37 -6.62
N THR A 30 -2.66 -7.66 -6.35
CA THR A 30 -2.39 -8.70 -7.33
C THR A 30 -3.66 -9.53 -7.50
N PRO A 31 -4.39 -9.37 -8.62
CA PRO A 31 -5.48 -10.27 -8.94
C PRO A 31 -4.90 -11.65 -9.30
N LEU A 32 -5.47 -12.71 -8.74
CA LEU A 32 -5.13 -14.10 -9.03
C LEU A 32 -6.36 -14.72 -9.71
N PRO A 33 -6.29 -14.98 -11.03
CA PRO A 33 -7.41 -15.51 -11.80
C PRO A 33 -7.98 -16.77 -11.14
N SER A 34 -9.30 -16.88 -11.07
CA SER A 34 -10.05 -17.98 -10.42
C SER A 34 -9.80 -18.19 -8.91
N LEU A 35 -8.81 -17.53 -8.30
CA LEU A 35 -8.43 -17.74 -6.90
C LEU A 35 -8.92 -16.60 -6.00
N GLY A 36 -8.67 -15.35 -6.37
CA GLY A 36 -9.03 -14.18 -5.56
C GLY A 36 -8.06 -13.03 -5.70
N LEU A 37 -7.96 -12.20 -4.67
CA LEU A 37 -7.19 -10.97 -4.71
C LEU A 37 -6.19 -10.93 -3.56
N GLN A 38 -4.92 -10.68 -3.87
CA GLN A 38 -3.85 -10.55 -2.88
C GLN A 38 -3.47 -9.08 -2.71
N LEU A 39 -3.65 -8.56 -1.49
CA LEU A 39 -3.19 -7.25 -1.07
C LEU A 39 -1.85 -7.41 -0.35
N SER A 40 -0.86 -6.62 -0.75
CA SER A 40 0.43 -6.58 -0.07
C SER A 40 0.75 -5.16 0.37
N THR A 41 1.16 -5.00 1.62
CA THR A 41 1.61 -3.71 2.17
C THR A 41 2.99 -3.89 2.78
N THR A 42 3.96 -3.20 2.21
CA THR A 42 5.34 -3.21 2.68
C THR A 42 5.61 -1.93 3.46
N ARG A 43 6.07 -2.08 4.70
CA ARG A 43 6.42 -0.99 5.62
C ARG A 43 7.91 -1.03 5.93
N GLY A 44 8.49 0.14 6.20
CA GLY A 44 9.91 0.24 6.48
C GLY A 44 10.40 1.67 6.48
N PHE A 45 11.69 1.86 6.21
CA PHE A 45 12.33 3.16 6.26
C PHE A 45 12.52 3.76 4.87
N SER A 46 12.20 5.05 4.76
CA SER A 46 12.57 5.88 3.62
C SER A 46 13.57 6.95 4.07
N PHE A 47 14.73 7.00 3.42
CA PHE A 47 15.76 8.01 3.66
C PHE A 47 16.26 8.61 2.34
N PRO A 48 16.63 9.91 2.35
CA PRO A 48 17.25 10.54 1.19
C PRO A 48 18.55 9.80 0.85
N SER A 49 18.80 9.59 -0.44
CA SER A 49 20.04 8.94 -0.88
C SER A 49 21.24 9.80 -0.49
N LEU A 50 22.13 9.26 0.36
CA LEU A 50 23.37 9.94 0.76
C LEU A 50 24.39 10.04 -0.38
N PHE A 51 24.19 9.28 -1.46
CA PHE A 51 25.07 9.25 -2.63
C PHE A 51 24.51 10.06 -3.81
N GLN A 52 23.54 10.94 -3.57
CA GLN A 52 22.92 11.79 -4.59
C GLN A 52 23.92 12.65 -5.38
N HIS A 53 25.10 12.91 -4.81
CA HIS A 53 26.17 13.69 -5.44
C HIS A 53 27.12 12.86 -6.35
N LEU A 54 27.03 11.53 -6.35
CA LEU A 54 27.92 10.66 -7.14
C LEU A 54 27.29 10.19 -8.46
N SER A 55 26.01 10.47 -8.71
CA SER A 55 25.36 10.14 -9.98
C SER A 55 25.54 11.27 -10.99
N ALA A 56 25.84 10.91 -12.24
CA ALA A 56 25.99 11.86 -13.36
C ALA A 56 24.69 12.64 -13.67
N GLN A 57 23.57 12.22 -13.10
CA GLN A 57 22.29 12.93 -13.14
C GLN A 57 21.64 12.83 -11.75
N PRO A 58 21.63 13.92 -10.96
CA PRO A 58 21.03 13.91 -9.64
C PRO A 58 19.51 13.98 -9.79
N ASP A 59 18.84 12.84 -9.65
CA ASP A 59 17.39 12.81 -9.51
C ASP A 59 17.02 13.27 -8.08
N PRO A 60 16.30 14.39 -7.90
CA PRO A 60 15.92 14.91 -6.59
C PRO A 60 14.96 13.96 -5.84
N THR A 61 14.39 12.95 -6.51
CA THR A 61 13.40 12.04 -5.93
C THR A 61 14.00 10.70 -5.45
N CYS A 62 15.28 10.45 -5.73
CA CYS A 62 15.93 9.18 -5.38
C CYS A 62 15.99 8.97 -3.86
N ARG A 63 15.18 8.02 -3.37
CA ARG A 63 15.10 7.62 -1.96
C ARG A 63 15.54 6.18 -1.83
N ILE A 64 16.31 5.89 -0.79
CA ILE A 64 16.63 4.51 -0.43
C ILE A 64 15.48 4.01 0.46
N LEU A 65 14.94 2.86 0.08
CA LEU A 65 13.76 2.26 0.70
C LEU A 65 14.20 0.91 1.31
N LEU A 66 14.22 0.84 2.64
CA LEU A 66 14.55 -0.38 3.39
C LEU A 66 13.26 -1.02 3.91
N PRO A 67 12.75 -2.09 3.27
CA PRO A 67 11.58 -2.80 3.75
C PRO A 67 11.93 -3.52 5.06
N MET A 68 11.08 -3.35 6.08
CA MET A 68 11.23 -3.99 7.40
C MET A 68 10.18 -5.05 7.66
N SER A 69 8.97 -4.87 7.11
CA SER A 69 7.87 -5.81 7.30
C SER A 69 6.92 -5.75 6.11
N THR A 70 6.50 -6.92 5.65
CA THR A 70 5.49 -7.05 4.60
C THR A 70 4.30 -7.80 5.17
N SER A 71 3.12 -7.21 5.06
CA SER A 71 1.86 -7.88 5.40
C SER A 71 1.12 -8.23 4.12
N HIS A 72 0.64 -9.47 4.04
CA HIS A 72 -0.18 -9.96 2.94
C HIS A 72 -1.59 -10.27 3.44
N THR A 73 -2.60 -9.89 2.66
CA THR A 73 -4.01 -10.20 2.93
C THR A 73 -4.60 -10.79 1.66
N PHE A 74 -4.94 -12.07 1.72
CA PHE A 74 -5.57 -12.77 0.62
C PHE A 74 -7.08 -12.79 0.81
N ILE A 75 -7.82 -12.41 -0.23
CA ILE A 75 -9.28 -12.40 -0.26
C ILE A 75 -9.72 -13.42 -1.31
N PRO A 76 -10.27 -14.58 -0.89
CA PRO A 76 -10.75 -15.60 -1.81
C PRO A 76 -11.86 -15.07 -2.74
N LEU A 77 -11.87 -15.50 -4.01
CA LEU A 77 -12.84 -15.06 -5.01
C LEU A 77 -14.29 -15.32 -4.57
N ASN A 78 -14.55 -16.47 -3.95
CA ASN A 78 -15.88 -16.83 -3.43
C ASN A 78 -16.41 -15.88 -2.33
N ASN A 79 -15.52 -15.12 -1.70
CA ASN A 79 -15.84 -14.13 -0.69
C ASN A 79 -15.96 -12.71 -1.28
N ILE A 80 -15.55 -12.48 -2.52
CA ILE A 80 -15.64 -11.17 -3.18
C ILE A 80 -17.06 -11.00 -3.74
N SER A 81 -17.75 -9.95 -3.28
CA SER A 81 -19.06 -9.57 -3.82
C SER A 81 -18.92 -8.62 -4.99
N ALA A 82 -18.11 -7.58 -4.81
CA ALA A 82 -17.85 -6.55 -5.81
C ALA A 82 -16.52 -5.87 -5.50
N VAL A 83 -15.88 -5.34 -6.54
CA VAL A 83 -14.81 -4.36 -6.43
C VAL A 83 -15.43 -3.03 -6.82
N ILE A 84 -15.20 -1.97 -6.04
CA ILE A 84 -15.76 -0.64 -6.28
C ILE A 84 -14.68 0.43 -6.10
N ILE A 85 -14.80 1.53 -6.83
CA ILE A 85 -14.11 2.77 -6.50
C ILE A 85 -15.11 3.64 -5.76
N ASN A 86 -14.71 4.19 -4.61
CA ASN A 86 -15.54 5.13 -3.87
C ASN A 86 -14.79 6.43 -3.56
N GLU A 87 -15.56 7.50 -3.37
CA GLU A 87 -15.08 8.80 -2.89
C GLU A 87 -15.26 8.89 -1.38
N GLY A 88 -14.19 9.27 -0.67
CA GLY A 88 -14.18 9.48 0.77
C GLY A 88 -13.69 10.86 1.15
N LEU A 89 -14.31 11.45 2.16
CA LEU A 89 -13.84 12.68 2.77
C LEU A 89 -12.78 12.39 3.83
N SER A 90 -11.54 12.82 3.59
CA SER A 90 -10.45 12.74 4.56
C SER A 90 -10.09 14.13 5.06
N ARG A 91 -10.53 14.45 6.29
CA ARG A 91 -10.44 15.77 6.96
C ARG A 91 -11.12 16.90 6.18
N TRP A 92 -10.53 17.32 5.07
CA TRP A 92 -10.98 18.45 4.22
C TRP A 92 -10.71 18.22 2.73
N ASN A 93 -10.33 17.00 2.35
CA ASN A 93 -9.99 16.67 0.97
C ASN A 93 -10.74 15.41 0.52
N VAL A 94 -11.24 15.43 -0.71
CA VAL A 94 -11.86 14.26 -1.34
C VAL A 94 -10.77 13.32 -1.81
N ARG A 95 -10.84 12.05 -1.40
CA ARG A 95 -9.91 11.00 -1.78
C ARG A 95 -10.68 9.85 -2.40
N TYR A 96 -10.19 9.37 -3.54
CA TYR A 96 -10.67 8.15 -4.16
C TYR A 96 -9.94 6.96 -3.54
N TYR A 97 -10.66 5.87 -3.31
CA TYR A 97 -10.08 4.62 -2.86
C TYR A 97 -10.75 3.44 -3.53
N LEU A 98 -9.97 2.38 -3.74
CA LEU A 98 -10.47 1.10 -4.24
C LEU A 98 -10.90 0.25 -3.05
N ALA A 99 -12.08 -0.36 -3.13
CA ALA A 99 -12.63 -1.17 -2.06
C ALA A 99 -13.16 -2.49 -2.58
N VAL A 100 -12.92 -3.55 -1.83
CA VAL A 100 -13.43 -4.90 -2.08
C VAL A 100 -14.54 -5.17 -1.07
N VAL A 101 -15.76 -5.34 -1.56
CA VAL A 101 -16.93 -5.68 -0.74
C VAL A 101 -16.94 -7.18 -0.51
N ILE A 102 -16.92 -7.60 0.76
CA ILE A 102 -16.96 -9.01 1.13
C ILE A 102 -18.41 -9.48 1.22
N ARG A 103 -18.70 -10.65 0.65
CA ARG A 103 -20.02 -11.30 0.72
C ARG A 103 -20.41 -11.61 2.17
N ARG A 104 -21.72 -11.84 2.40
CA ARG A 104 -22.28 -12.32 3.67
C ARG A 104 -21.98 -11.44 4.89
N GLY A 105 -21.88 -10.13 4.70
CA GLY A 105 -21.66 -9.18 5.80
C GLY A 105 -20.22 -9.12 6.31
N GLY A 106 -19.25 -9.63 5.55
CA GLY A 106 -17.82 -9.56 5.91
C GLY A 106 -17.19 -8.16 5.86
N GLY A 107 -17.99 -7.13 5.56
CA GLY A 107 -17.56 -5.74 5.53
C GLY A 107 -16.88 -5.34 4.22
N VAL A 108 -16.05 -4.30 4.29
CA VAL A 108 -15.37 -3.69 3.16
C VAL A 108 -13.88 -3.64 3.45
N VAL A 109 -13.07 -4.15 2.53
CA VAL A 109 -11.61 -4.06 2.61
C VAL A 109 -11.13 -2.99 1.64
N VAL A 110 -10.50 -1.95 2.17
CA VAL A 110 -9.92 -0.87 1.35
C VAL A 110 -8.56 -1.32 0.84
N ALA A 111 -8.43 -1.37 -0.49
CA ALA A 111 -7.16 -1.57 -1.16
C ALA A 111 -6.45 -0.22 -1.32
N LEU A 112 -5.12 -0.22 -1.20
CA LEU A 112 -4.27 0.96 -1.43
C LEU A 112 -4.54 2.18 -0.50
N ASP A 113 -5.10 1.96 0.70
CA ASP A 113 -5.46 3.03 1.65
C ASP A 113 -4.27 3.89 2.13
N GLY A 114 -3.07 3.32 2.11
CA GLY A 114 -1.88 3.93 2.68
C GLY A 114 -1.26 5.03 1.84
N MET A 115 -1.65 5.15 0.56
CA MET A 115 -1.04 6.07 -0.38
C MET A 115 -2.11 6.88 -1.11
N ARG A 116 -1.86 8.18 -1.27
CA ARG A 116 -2.77 9.07 -1.99
C ARG A 116 -2.59 8.83 -3.49
N GLN A 117 -3.44 7.98 -4.05
CA GLN A 117 -3.43 7.69 -5.48
C GLN A 117 -4.32 8.67 -6.27
N PRO A 118 -3.89 9.11 -7.46
CA PRO A 118 -4.77 9.79 -8.41
C PRO A 118 -5.90 8.86 -8.85
N HIS A 119 -7.07 9.44 -9.14
CA HIS A 119 -8.24 8.67 -9.60
C HIS A 119 -7.96 7.87 -10.89
N ALA A 120 -7.23 8.46 -11.84
CA ALA A 120 -6.87 7.79 -13.11
C ALA A 120 -6.10 6.48 -12.89
N VAL A 121 -5.20 6.44 -11.89
CA VAL A 121 -4.44 5.22 -11.55
C VAL A 121 -5.36 4.18 -10.91
N LEU A 122 -6.30 4.60 -10.06
CA LEU A 122 -7.27 3.67 -9.46
C LEU A 122 -8.25 3.10 -10.49
N LEU A 123 -8.61 3.87 -11.51
CA LEU A 123 -9.46 3.43 -12.60
C LEU A 123 -8.80 2.31 -13.41
N GLU A 124 -7.51 2.48 -13.74
CA GLU A 124 -6.73 1.46 -14.43
C GLU A 124 -6.69 0.15 -13.62
N ILE A 125 -6.29 0.25 -12.34
CA ILE A 125 -6.21 -0.91 -11.45
C ILE A 125 -7.59 -1.58 -11.30
N TYR A 126 -8.67 -0.79 -11.28
CA TYR A 126 -10.02 -1.33 -11.22
C TYR A 126 -10.37 -2.16 -12.46
N HIS A 127 -10.05 -1.66 -13.66
CA HIS A 127 -10.28 -2.39 -14.90
C HIS A 127 -9.48 -3.69 -14.94
N ASP A 128 -8.18 -3.64 -14.65
CA ASP A 128 -7.32 -4.83 -14.59
C ASP A 128 -7.84 -5.87 -13.60
N VAL A 129 -8.22 -5.43 -12.39
CA VAL A 129 -8.73 -6.34 -11.36
C VAL A 129 -10.07 -6.94 -11.77
N ARG A 130 -10.96 -6.18 -12.38
CA ARG A 130 -12.27 -6.68 -12.83
C ARG A 130 -12.14 -7.67 -13.96
N GLU A 131 -11.28 -7.38 -14.94
CA GLU A 131 -10.98 -8.28 -16.04
C GLU A 131 -10.45 -9.62 -15.53
N GLN A 132 -9.39 -9.60 -14.71
CA GLN A 132 -8.74 -10.81 -14.21
C GLN A 132 -9.59 -11.65 -13.24
N LEU A 133 -10.52 -11.03 -12.51
CA LEU A 133 -11.37 -11.74 -11.53
C LEU A 133 -12.68 -12.26 -12.11
N PHE A 134 -13.26 -11.56 -13.09
CA PHE A 134 -14.60 -11.84 -13.61
C PHE A 134 -14.59 -12.29 -15.07
N ASN A 135 -13.45 -12.30 -15.76
CA ASN A 135 -13.36 -12.61 -17.19
C ASN A 135 -14.31 -11.77 -18.06
N GLU A 136 -14.63 -10.55 -17.62
CA GLU A 136 -15.73 -9.74 -18.16
C GLU A 136 -15.53 -9.30 -19.62
N TYR A 137 -14.33 -9.56 -20.20
CA TYR A 137 -13.94 -9.17 -21.56
C TYR A 137 -13.51 -10.35 -22.46
N GLU A 138 -13.44 -11.60 -21.97
CA GLU A 138 -13.05 -12.75 -22.82
C GLU A 138 -14.19 -13.24 -23.73
N ASP A 139 -15.44 -12.88 -23.44
CA ASP A 139 -16.63 -13.38 -24.17
C ASP A 139 -17.05 -12.49 -25.37
N GLN A 140 -16.19 -11.56 -25.83
CA GLN A 140 -16.51 -10.61 -26.93
C GLN A 140 -15.71 -10.81 -28.23
N GLU A 141 -15.00 -11.92 -28.40
CA GLU A 141 -14.33 -12.29 -29.67
C GLU A 141 -15.08 -13.37 -30.47
#